data_AF-J9EGE1-F1
#
_entry.id   AF-J9EGE1-F1
#
_cell.length_a   1.000
_cell.length_b   1.000
_cell.length_c   1.000
_cell.angle_alpha   90.00
_cell.angle_beta   90.00
_cell.angle_gamma   90.00
#
_symmetry.space_group_name_H-M   'P 1'
#
loop_
_entity.id
_entity.type
_entity.pdbx_description
1 polymer ?
#
loop_
_entity_poly.entity_id
_entity_poly.type
_entity_poly.pdbx_seq_one_letter_code
_entity_poly.pdbx_strand_id
1 'polypeptide(L)' 'LGLLGLFAYGITLYIINKSPRYRNAFGILFTAYISFHIQTLSALLLWTLVRIIV' A
#
# COMPACT_ATOMS: atom_id res chain seq x y z
N LEU A 1 11.73 7.49 4.59
CA LEU A 1 11.18 6.12 4.73
C LEU A 1 9.82 5.93 4.05
N GLY A 2 8.84 6.84 4.19
CA GLY A 2 7.46 6.63 3.72
C GLY A 2 7.28 6.35 2.21
N LEU A 3 8.03 7.04 1.34
CA LEU A 3 7.98 6.83 -0.12
C LEU A 3 8.52 5.45 -0.54
N LEU A 4 9.60 4.99 0.09
CA LEU A 4 10.14 3.64 -0.15
C LEU A 4 9.17 2.56 0.31
N GLY A 5 8.46 2.79 1.42
CA GLY A 5 7.37 1.93 1.88
C GLY A 5 6.23 1.82 0.87
N LEU A 6 5.77 2.94 0.32
CA LEU A 6 4.74 2.98 -0.73
C LEU A 6 5.15 2.18 -1.98
N PHE A 7 6.39 2.35 -2.45
CA PHE A 7 6.92 1.58 -3.57
C PHE A 7 6.97 0.08 -3.27
N ALA A 8 7.48 -0.31 -2.10
CA ALA A 8 7.52 -1.72 -1.69
C ALA A 8 6.13 -2.34 -1.61
N TYR A 9 5.16 -1.63 -1.03
CA TYR A 9 3.77 -2.06 -0.95
C TYR A 9 3.12 -2.18 -2.33
N GLY A 10 3.35 -1.23 -3.24
CA GLY A 10 2.86 -1.27 -4.62
C GLY A 10 3.41 -2.46 -5.41
N ILE A 11 4.72 -2.73 -5.33
CA ILE A 11 5.36 -3.89 -5.98
C ILE A 11 4.79 -5.20 -5.41
N THR A 12 4.62 -5.27 -4.09
CA THR A 12 4.08 -6.47 -3.43
C THR A 12 2.64 -6.74 -3.86
N LEU A 13 1.79 -5.70 -3.93
CA LEU A 13 0.42 -5.81 -4.42
C LEU A 13 0.37 -6.30 -5.88
N TYR A 14 1.28 -5.79 -6.71
CA TYR A 14 1.40 -6.22 -8.11
C TYR A 14 1.73 -7.71 -8.23
N ILE A 15 2.70 -8.19 -7.43
CA ILE A 15 3.09 -9.60 -7.42
C ILE A 15 1.92 -10.49 -6.98
N ILE A 16 1.19 -10.09 -5.93
CA ILE A 16 0.05 -10.84 -5.40
C ILE A 16 -1.07 -10.93 -6.44
N ASN A 17 -1.42 -9.82 -7.08
CA ASN A 17 -2.50 -9.80 -8.08
C ASN A 17 -2.14 -10.59 -9.35
N LYS A 18 -0.87 -10.59 -9.75
CA LYS A 18 -0.43 -11.24 -10.99
C LYS A 18 -0.17 -12.74 -10.84
N SER A 19 0.25 -13.18 -9.66
CA SER A 19 0.57 -14.59 -9.43
C SER A 19 -0.68 -15.39 -9.03
N PRO A 20 -1.07 -16.42 -9.80
CA PRO A 20 -2.23 -17.25 -9.49
C PRO A 20 -2.08 -18.01 -8.16
N ARG A 21 -0.84 -18.15 -7.64
CA ARG A 21 -0.56 -18.79 -6.34
C ARG A 21 -1.18 -18.03 -5.16
N TYR A 22 -1.47 -16.75 -5.31
CA TYR A 22 -2.08 -15.92 -4.27
C TYR A 22 -3.58 -15.71 -4.48
N ARG A 23 -4.23 -16.44 -5.39
CA ARG A 23 -5.71 -16.45 -5.52
C ARG A 23 -6.36 -17.32 -4.45
N ASN A 24 -6.02 -17.05 -3.19
CA ASN A 24 -6.50 -17.77 -2.02
C ASN A 24 -6.80 -16.78 -0.89
N ALA A 25 -7.36 -17.28 0.22
CA ALA A 25 -7.70 -16.45 1.38
C ALA A 25 -6.49 -15.66 1.92
N PHE A 26 -5.29 -16.25 1.87
CA PHE A 26 -4.05 -15.57 2.27
C PHE A 26 -3.78 -14.35 1.38
N GLY A 27 -3.83 -14.49 0.06
CA GLY A 27 -3.62 -13.37 -0.85
C GLY A 27 -4.67 -12.27 -0.70
N ILE A 28 -5.93 -12.62 -0.41
CA ILE A 28 -6.99 -11.64 -0.12
C ILE A 28 -6.64 -10.87 1.17
N LEU A 29 -6.30 -11.57 2.25
CA LEU A 29 -5.94 -10.96 3.53
C LEU A 29 -4.71 -10.03 3.39
N PHE A 30 -3.70 -10.49 2.66
CA PHE A 30 -2.47 -9.75 2.44
C PHE A 30 -2.69 -8.52 1.54
N THR A 31 -3.56 -8.65 0.53
CA THR A 31 -3.99 -7.51 -0.32
C THR A 31 -4.70 -6.45 0.51
N ALA A 32 -5.60 -6.84 1.41
CA ALA A 32 -6.28 -5.92 2.32
C ALA A 32 -5.30 -5.21 3.26
N TYR A 33 -4.35 -5.97 3.86
CA TYR A 33 -3.30 -5.43 4.73
C TYR A 33 -2.44 -4.37 4.02
N ILE A 34 -1.96 -4.68 2.81
CA ILE A 34 -1.15 -3.75 2.01
C ILE A 34 -1.97 -2.52 1.63
N SER A 35 -3.22 -2.72 1.20
CA SER A 35 -4.09 -1.61 0.78
C SER A 35 -4.36 -0.64 1.93
N PHE A 36 -4.55 -1.16 3.15
CA PHE A 36 -4.66 -0.33 4.35
C PHE A 36 -3.41 0.52 4.57
N HIS A 37 -2.21 -0.08 4.49
CA HIS A 37 -0.95 0.64 4.66
C HIS A 37 -0.73 1.72 3.60
N ILE A 38 -1.08 1.44 2.33
CA ILE A 38 -1.02 2.42 1.24
C ILE A 38 -1.95 3.60 1.54
N GLN A 39 -3.18 3.35 2.01
CA GLN A 39 -4.14 4.40 2.36
C GLN A 39 -3.64 5.24 3.54
N THR A 40 -3.14 4.62 4.60
CA THR A 40 -2.61 5.33 5.77
C THR A 40 -1.41 6.21 5.41
N LEU A 41 -0.45 5.68 4.64
CA LEU A 41 0.70 6.45 4.16
C LEU A 41 0.28 7.60 3.26
N SER A 42 -0.68 7.37 2.36
CA SER A 42 -1.22 8.41 1.47
C SER A 42 -1.91 9.52 2.26
N ALA A 43 -2.72 9.17 3.27
CA ALA A 43 -3.38 10.14 4.13
C ALA A 43 -2.38 10.98 4.94
N LEU A 44 -1.34 10.34 5.49
CA LEU A 44 -0.25 11.03 6.20
C LEU A 44 0.51 11.99 5.29
N LEU A 45 0.83 11.56 4.07
CA LEU A 45 1.49 12.41 3.07
C LEU A 45 0.61 13.61 2.70
N LEU A 46 -0.68 13.38 2.42
CA LEU A 46 -1.61 14.44 2.08
C LEU A 46 -1.77 15.44 3.23
N TRP A 47 -1.91 14.96 4.46
CA TRP A 47 -1.95 15.81 5.65
C TRP A 47 -0.69 16.65 5.81
N THR A 48 0.48 16.05 5.59
CA THR A 48 1.77 16.76 5.67
C THR A 48 1.86 17.84 4.60
N LEU A 49 1.42 17.55 3.36
CA LEU A 49 1.39 18.53 2.27
C LEU A 49 0.45 19.70 2.59
N VAL A 50 -0.76 19.41 3.07
CA VAL A 50 -1.71 20.44 3.50
C VAL A 50 -1.08 21.35 4.56
N ARG A 51 -0.42 20.77 5.57
CA ARG A 51 0.25 21.52 6.65
C ARG A 51 1.48 22.33 6.21
N ILE A 52 2.06 22.03 5.06
CA ILE A 52 3.19 22.79 4.49
C ILE A 52 2.67 23.94 3.62
N ILE A 53 1.57 23.72 2.91
CA ILE A 53 0.98 24.67 1.96
C ILE A 53 0.08 25.71 2.66
N VAL A 54 -0.67 25.27 3.68
CA VAL A 54 -1.60 26.08 4.50
C VAL A 54 -0.93 26.44 5.82
#